data_AF-A0AA89AQ92-F1
#
_entry.id   AF-A0AA89AQ92-F1
#
_cell.length_a   1.000
_cell.length_b   1.000
_cell.length_c   1.000
_cell.angle_alpha   90.00
_cell.angle_beta   90.00
_cell.angle_gamma   90.00
#
_symmetry.space_group_name_H-M   'P 1'
#
loop_
_entity.id
_entity.type
_entity.pdbx_description
1 polymer ?
#
loop_
_entity_poly.entity_id
_entity_poly.type
_entity_poly.pdbx_seq_one_letter_code
_entity_poly.pdbx_strand_id
1 'polypeptide(L)'
;MHLYKQIQVEGDQIGSWGMSTCQPLLGERNPKKGYMGEPRHSGTQEERLQAKANTEKSAENKLPPSHINSGKRVDDHRTQDPTSWVTSIIFSLLSLFLHLVFKLCQFKQSFLVSLASYACSSSSLSFPLNNEGVKGIGVNYGLLGDNLPPPDQVIALLKSKNIRKIRIFDPNQDVLNALHGSDISVILGVRNEDLRQLASTPSFATAWVNTNVVAHSSSVKFTYVSAGNEVVGGELSSYVLGAMQNLDAALVATNIAIPVSTTVS
;
A
#
# COMPACT_ATOMS: atom_id res chain seq x y z
N MET A 1 36.37 24.36 -20.11
CA MET A 1 36.05 24.69 -18.69
C MET A 1 34.56 25.08 -18.49
N HIS A 2 33.61 24.56 -19.28
CA HIS A 2 32.19 24.94 -19.21
C HIS A 2 31.22 23.80 -18.79
N LEU A 3 31.75 22.60 -18.49
CA LEU A 3 30.96 21.42 -18.08
C LEU A 3 30.49 21.43 -16.61
N TYR A 4 30.97 22.38 -15.80
CA TYR A 4 30.81 22.33 -14.34
C TYR A 4 29.52 22.97 -13.81
N LYS A 5 28.70 23.60 -14.66
CA LYS A 5 27.56 24.40 -14.17
C LYS A 5 26.26 23.63 -13.95
N GLN A 6 26.16 22.36 -14.33
CA GLN A 6 24.89 21.60 -14.23
C GLN A 6 25.00 20.22 -13.60
N ILE A 7 26.12 19.95 -12.92
CA ILE A 7 26.34 18.72 -12.17
C ILE A 7 26.36 19.10 -10.69
N GLN A 8 25.20 19.02 -10.02
CA GLN A 8 25.13 19.20 -8.58
C GLN A 8 25.58 17.90 -7.92
N VAL A 9 26.71 17.96 -7.21
CA VAL A 9 27.34 16.83 -6.54
C VAL A 9 26.70 16.65 -5.16
N GLU A 10 26.02 15.52 -4.92
CA GLU A 10 25.32 15.23 -3.66
C GLU A 10 25.75 13.87 -3.08
N GLY A 11 25.78 13.78 -1.75
CA GLY A 11 26.22 12.61 -0.99
C GLY A 11 25.16 11.52 -0.88
N ASP A 12 25.54 10.31 -0.49
CA ASP A 12 24.67 9.12 -0.51
C ASP A 12 23.66 9.00 0.64
N GLN A 13 23.53 10.01 1.49
CA GLN A 13 22.54 9.96 2.57
C GLN A 13 21.16 10.17 1.96
N ILE A 14 20.16 9.38 2.39
CA ILE A 14 18.75 9.53 1.96
C ILE A 14 18.27 10.99 2.13
N GLY A 15 18.78 11.70 3.15
CA GLY A 15 18.56 13.13 3.38
C GLY A 15 19.42 14.10 2.56
N SER A 16 20.48 13.65 1.87
CA SER A 16 21.30 14.52 1.01
C SER A 16 20.64 14.82 -0.35
N TRP A 17 19.65 14.01 -0.76
CA TRP A 17 18.87 14.19 -1.98
C TRP A 17 17.45 14.70 -1.68
N GLY A 18 17.14 15.07 -0.44
CA GLY A 18 15.80 15.47 -0.02
C GLY A 18 14.74 14.37 -0.17
N MET A 19 15.09 13.09 -0.19
CA MET A 19 14.12 12.03 -0.50
C MET A 19 13.44 11.48 0.77
N SER A 20 12.10 11.39 0.76
CA SER A 20 11.30 10.83 1.86
C SER A 20 10.66 9.49 1.47
N THR A 21 10.94 8.42 2.24
CA THR A 21 10.38 7.08 2.00
C THR A 21 9.09 6.85 2.78
N CYS A 22 8.10 6.18 2.16
CA CYS A 22 7.02 5.55 2.90
C CYS A 22 7.53 4.24 3.51
N GLN A 23 7.76 4.22 4.83
CA GLN A 23 8.10 2.99 5.55
C GLN A 23 6.89 2.05 5.56
N PRO A 24 6.97 0.81 5.04
CA PRO A 24 5.90 -0.16 5.21
C PRO A 24 5.88 -0.61 6.68
N LEU A 25 4.72 -0.51 7.34
CA LEU A 25 4.50 -1.23 8.59
C LEU A 25 4.63 -2.74 8.28
N LEU A 26 5.67 -3.36 8.82
CA LEU A 26 5.95 -4.79 8.68
C LEU A 26 4.77 -5.61 9.22
N GLY A 27 3.94 -6.11 8.32
CA GLY A 27 2.97 -7.17 8.58
C GLY A 27 3.23 -8.29 7.57
N GLU A 28 3.62 -9.46 8.09
CA GLU A 28 3.86 -10.68 7.32
C GLU A 28 2.66 -10.98 6.40
N ARG A 29 2.89 -11.13 5.08
CA ARG A 29 1.82 -11.49 4.13
C ARG A 29 2.05 -12.88 3.55
N ASN A 30 1.11 -13.76 3.90
CA ASN A 30 0.92 -15.13 3.42
C ASN A 30 0.35 -15.13 1.98
N PRO A 31 0.97 -15.82 1.00
CA PRO A 31 0.60 -15.70 -0.40
C PRO A 31 -0.43 -16.75 -0.82
N LYS A 32 -1.71 -16.59 -0.46
CA LYS A 32 -2.82 -17.31 -1.12
C LYS A 32 -4.12 -16.50 -1.07
N LYS A 33 -4.47 -15.85 -2.17
CA LYS A 33 -5.86 -15.72 -2.67
C LYS A 33 -5.81 -15.26 -4.13
N GLY A 34 -6.14 -16.19 -5.03
CA GLY A 34 -6.20 -15.98 -6.47
C GLY A 34 -7.39 -15.12 -6.88
N TYR A 35 -7.19 -14.39 -7.97
CA TYR A 35 -8.21 -13.67 -8.71
C TYR A 35 -9.16 -14.66 -9.41
N MET A 36 -10.47 -14.48 -9.25
CA MET A 36 -11.49 -15.04 -10.14
C MET A 36 -12.36 -13.88 -10.63
N GLY A 37 -12.46 -13.77 -11.95
CA GLY A 37 -12.90 -12.59 -12.68
C GLY A 37 -14.40 -12.25 -12.63
N GLU A 38 -14.69 -11.06 -13.13
CA GLU A 38 -16.01 -10.55 -13.51
C GLU A 38 -16.71 -11.43 -14.55
N PRO A 39 -18.06 -11.33 -14.60
CA PRO A 39 -18.72 -11.23 -15.89
C PRO A 39 -19.59 -9.97 -16.02
N ARG A 40 -19.42 -9.28 -17.16
CA ARG A 40 -20.37 -8.35 -17.75
C ARG A 40 -21.68 -9.09 -18.12
N HIS A 41 -22.83 -8.52 -17.78
CA HIS A 41 -24.07 -8.76 -18.52
C HIS A 41 -24.95 -7.52 -18.61
N SER A 42 -25.19 -7.12 -19.85
CA SER A 42 -26.22 -6.18 -20.31
C SER A 42 -27.59 -6.84 -20.24
N GLY A 43 -28.57 -6.18 -19.63
CA GLY A 43 -29.97 -6.62 -19.60
C GLY A 43 -30.91 -5.41 -19.60
N THR A 44 -31.81 -5.37 -20.58
CA THR A 44 -32.79 -4.33 -20.90
C THR A 44 -34.01 -4.37 -19.97
N GLN A 45 -34.83 -3.30 -20.00
CA GLN A 45 -35.94 -2.99 -19.07
C GLN A 45 -37.15 -3.96 -19.04
N GLU A 46 -37.02 -5.20 -19.47
CA GLU A 46 -38.17 -6.10 -19.69
C GLU A 46 -38.33 -7.22 -18.63
N GLU A 47 -37.70 -7.09 -17.45
CA GLU A 47 -37.84 -8.04 -16.34
C GLU A 47 -38.53 -7.46 -15.08
N ARG A 48 -39.11 -6.25 -15.16
CA ARG A 48 -39.81 -5.64 -14.02
C ARG A 48 -41.34 -5.83 -13.98
N LEU A 49 -41.92 -6.64 -14.88
CA LEU A 49 -43.38 -6.82 -14.93
C LEU A 49 -43.92 -8.23 -14.67
N GLN A 50 -43.09 -9.24 -14.43
CA GLN A 50 -43.60 -10.59 -14.10
C GLN A 50 -43.80 -10.87 -12.59
N ALA A 51 -43.38 -9.98 -11.69
CA ALA A 51 -43.44 -10.23 -10.23
C ALA A 51 -44.76 -9.85 -9.54
N LYS A 52 -45.80 -9.42 -10.28
CA LYS A 52 -47.09 -8.99 -9.69
C LYS A 52 -48.30 -9.89 -9.99
N ALA A 53 -48.12 -11.01 -10.70
CA ALA A 53 -49.26 -11.84 -11.13
C ALA A 53 -49.51 -13.11 -10.27
N ASN A 54 -48.68 -13.41 -9.27
CA ASN A 54 -48.78 -14.67 -8.51
C ASN A 54 -49.28 -14.54 -7.07
N THR A 55 -49.87 -13.40 -6.66
CA THR A 55 -50.34 -13.20 -5.28
C THR A 55 -51.86 -13.30 -5.11
N GLU A 56 -52.65 -13.42 -6.19
CA GLU A 56 -54.12 -13.35 -6.10
C GLU A 56 -54.88 -14.67 -6.36
N LYS A 57 -54.25 -15.84 -6.13
CA LYS A 57 -54.91 -17.12 -6.48
C LYS A 57 -54.94 -18.21 -5.39
N SER A 58 -55.08 -17.83 -4.12
CA SER A 58 -55.42 -18.82 -3.08
C SER A 58 -56.13 -18.17 -1.89
N ALA A 59 -57.29 -17.57 -2.15
CA ALA A 59 -58.19 -17.09 -1.11
C ALA A 59 -59.64 -17.32 -1.55
N GLU A 60 -60.07 -18.58 -1.60
CA GLU A 60 -61.49 -18.94 -1.44
C GLU A 60 -61.63 -20.46 -1.37
N ASN A 61 -62.16 -20.96 -0.25
CA ASN A 61 -63.26 -21.94 -0.18
C ASN A 61 -63.13 -22.87 1.06
N LYS A 62 -63.90 -22.59 2.12
CA LYS A 62 -64.66 -23.60 2.91
C LYS A 62 -65.46 -22.95 4.05
N LEU A 63 -66.77 -23.19 4.04
CA LEU A 63 -67.75 -22.91 5.09
C LEU A 63 -68.17 -24.25 5.81
N PRO A 64 -69.06 -24.29 6.84
CA PRO A 64 -68.81 -24.75 8.22
C PRO A 64 -69.66 -26.02 8.61
N PRO A 65 -69.91 -26.44 9.89
CA PRO A 65 -70.79 -25.73 10.87
C PRO A 65 -70.57 -25.95 12.41
N SER A 66 -71.23 -25.08 13.20
CA SER A 66 -71.91 -25.21 14.53
C SER A 66 -71.32 -26.01 15.72
N HIS A 67 -71.27 -25.39 16.92
CA HIS A 67 -72.18 -25.65 18.06
C HIS A 67 -71.86 -24.76 19.31
N ILE A 68 -72.91 -24.50 20.08
CA ILE A 68 -73.07 -23.60 21.23
C ILE A 68 -72.55 -24.27 22.52
N ASN A 69 -71.83 -23.55 23.41
CA ASN A 69 -72.28 -23.34 24.80
C ASN A 69 -71.46 -22.34 25.64
N SER A 70 -72.21 -21.80 26.61
CA SER A 70 -71.99 -20.73 27.56
C SER A 70 -70.92 -20.94 28.65
N GLY A 71 -70.36 -19.84 29.14
CA GLY A 71 -70.28 -19.58 30.59
C GLY A 71 -68.90 -19.37 31.23
N LYS A 72 -68.84 -18.27 32.00
CA LYS A 72 -67.99 -17.99 33.19
C LYS A 72 -66.59 -17.39 32.99
N ARG A 73 -66.53 -16.11 33.37
CA ARG A 73 -65.41 -15.36 33.97
C ARG A 73 -64.72 -16.19 35.07
N VAL A 74 -63.38 -16.19 35.13
CA VAL A 74 -62.53 -16.19 36.36
C VAL A 74 -61.04 -16.43 36.01
N ASP A 75 -60.23 -15.45 36.44
CA ASP A 75 -58.82 -15.41 36.86
C ASP A 75 -57.64 -15.72 35.89
N ASP A 76 -56.91 -14.64 35.57
CA ASP A 76 -55.56 -14.62 35.01
C ASP A 76 -54.53 -15.01 36.09
N HIS A 77 -54.13 -16.28 36.09
CA HIS A 77 -52.90 -16.70 36.73
C HIS A 77 -51.78 -16.83 35.70
N ARG A 78 -50.95 -15.79 35.66
CA ARG A 78 -49.59 -15.78 35.11
C ARG A 78 -48.81 -17.01 35.59
N THR A 79 -48.76 -18.06 34.77
CA THR A 79 -47.81 -19.17 34.92
C THR A 79 -46.40 -18.63 34.67
N GLN A 80 -45.64 -18.43 35.74
CA GLN A 80 -44.19 -18.26 35.65
C GLN A 80 -43.57 -19.55 35.13
N ASP A 81 -42.85 -19.43 34.02
CA ASP A 81 -42.15 -20.53 33.37
C ASP A 81 -41.02 -21.05 34.30
N PRO A 82 -41.07 -22.31 34.77
CA PRO A 82 -40.18 -22.84 35.80
C PRO A 82 -38.72 -22.99 35.34
N THR A 83 -38.38 -22.57 34.12
CA THR A 83 -37.05 -22.68 33.51
C THR A 83 -36.23 -21.37 33.57
N SER A 84 -36.83 -20.26 34.00
CA SER A 84 -36.18 -18.92 34.04
C SER A 84 -35.04 -18.79 35.05
N TRP A 85 -35.13 -19.50 36.19
CA TRP A 85 -34.10 -19.41 37.23
C TRP A 85 -32.86 -20.22 36.85
N VAL A 86 -33.04 -21.35 36.16
CA VAL A 86 -31.94 -22.20 35.66
C VAL A 86 -31.12 -21.46 34.59
N THR A 87 -31.79 -20.81 33.64
CA THR A 87 -31.10 -20.02 32.60
C THR A 87 -30.32 -18.84 33.20
N SER A 88 -30.90 -18.16 34.20
CA SER A 88 -30.22 -17.05 34.91
C SER A 88 -28.96 -17.51 35.66
N ILE A 89 -29.01 -18.71 36.27
CA ILE A 89 -27.84 -19.31 36.92
C ILE A 89 -26.77 -19.68 35.89
N ILE A 90 -27.15 -20.29 34.77
CA ILE A 90 -26.21 -20.66 33.70
C ILE A 90 -25.53 -19.42 33.12
N PHE A 91 -26.25 -18.34 32.83
CA PHE A 91 -25.67 -17.09 32.35
C PHE A 91 -24.71 -16.46 33.37
N SER A 92 -25.06 -16.52 34.66
CA SER A 92 -24.21 -16.00 35.73
C SER A 92 -22.92 -16.81 35.87
N LEU A 93 -23.00 -18.14 35.79
CA LEU A 93 -21.83 -19.03 35.85
C LEU A 93 -20.96 -18.91 34.60
N LEU A 94 -21.55 -18.77 33.42
CA LEU A 94 -20.82 -18.57 32.16
C LEU A 94 -20.09 -17.22 32.16
N SER A 95 -20.75 -16.16 32.64
CA SER A 95 -20.13 -14.85 32.82
C SER A 95 -18.97 -14.90 33.81
N LEU A 96 -19.14 -15.55 34.97
CA LEU A 96 -18.07 -15.69 35.95
C LEU A 96 -16.91 -16.53 35.40
N PHE A 97 -17.19 -17.57 34.63
CA PHE A 97 -16.20 -18.40 33.96
C PHE A 97 -15.42 -17.60 32.89
N LEU A 98 -16.10 -16.81 32.06
CA LEU A 98 -15.47 -15.91 31.09
C LEU A 98 -14.58 -14.86 31.77
N HIS A 99 -15.03 -14.27 32.88
CA HIS A 99 -14.23 -13.34 33.66
C HIS A 99 -13.03 -14.02 34.35
N LEU A 100 -13.18 -15.27 34.80
CA LEU A 100 -12.10 -16.06 35.37
C LEU A 100 -11.08 -16.42 34.31
N VAL A 101 -11.50 -16.86 33.12
CA VAL A 101 -10.62 -17.12 31.97
C VAL A 101 -9.91 -15.84 31.53
N PHE A 102 -10.60 -14.70 31.49
CA PHE A 102 -10.00 -13.41 31.17
C PHE A 102 -8.95 -12.99 32.22
N LYS A 103 -9.23 -13.15 33.52
CA LYS A 103 -8.27 -12.87 34.60
C LYS A 103 -7.08 -13.84 34.60
N LEU A 104 -7.31 -15.14 34.34
CA LEU A 104 -6.25 -16.15 34.21
C LEU A 104 -5.39 -15.92 32.96
N CYS A 105 -5.96 -15.38 31.88
CA CYS A 105 -5.26 -14.98 30.67
C CYS A 105 -4.38 -13.75 30.91
N GLN A 106 -4.89 -12.72 31.59
CA GLN A 106 -4.13 -11.53 31.98
C GLN A 106 -3.00 -11.86 32.99
N PHE A 107 -3.21 -12.87 33.85
CA PHE A 107 -2.20 -13.35 34.80
C PHE A 107 -1.03 -14.05 34.10
N LYS A 108 -1.26 -14.77 32.98
CA LYS A 108 -0.18 -15.36 32.17
C LYS A 108 0.58 -14.34 31.31
N GLN A 109 -0.06 -13.26 30.87
CA GLN A 109 0.61 -12.20 30.11
C GLN A 109 1.61 -11.39 30.97
N SER A 110 1.35 -11.30 32.27
CA SER A 110 2.18 -10.50 33.19
C SER A 110 3.41 -11.26 33.70
N PHE A 111 3.39 -12.60 33.69
CA PHE A 111 4.52 -13.41 34.18
C PHE A 111 5.62 -13.63 33.13
N LEU A 112 5.30 -13.55 31.83
CA LEU A 112 6.29 -13.72 30.75
C LEU A 112 7.03 -12.43 30.40
N VAL A 113 6.45 -11.25 30.64
CA VAL A 113 7.13 -9.98 30.37
C VAL A 113 8.17 -9.64 31.46
N SER A 114 8.04 -10.20 32.66
CA SER A 114 8.95 -9.92 33.77
C SER A 114 10.23 -10.77 33.78
N LEU A 115 10.34 -11.87 33.02
CA LEU A 115 11.55 -12.68 32.98
C LEU A 115 12.54 -12.29 31.85
N ALA A 116 12.08 -11.58 30.82
CA ALA A 116 12.94 -11.14 29.70
C ALA A 116 13.77 -9.88 30.01
N SER A 117 13.54 -9.21 31.15
CA SER A 117 14.24 -7.97 31.51
C SER A 117 15.51 -8.17 32.36
N TYR A 118 15.87 -9.39 32.73
CA TYR A 118 17.06 -9.64 33.58
C TYR A 118 18.25 -10.35 32.91
N ALA A 119 18.20 -10.60 31.59
CA ALA A 119 19.33 -11.17 30.85
C ALA A 119 19.89 -10.28 29.72
N CYS A 120 19.44 -9.02 29.62
CA CYS A 120 20.03 -8.03 28.69
C CYS A 120 20.76 -6.92 29.46
N SER A 121 21.54 -7.32 30.46
CA SER A 121 22.46 -6.42 31.18
C SER A 121 23.84 -7.05 31.08
N SER A 122 24.68 -6.55 30.16
CA SER A 122 26.11 -6.88 29.91
C SER A 122 26.50 -7.62 28.63
N SER A 123 25.75 -7.46 27.53
CA SER A 123 26.42 -7.44 26.22
C SER A 123 26.42 -6.01 25.74
N SER A 124 27.55 -5.33 25.92
CA SER A 124 27.88 -4.14 25.17
C SER A 124 27.78 -4.51 23.69
N LEU A 125 26.61 -4.31 23.09
CA LEU A 125 26.54 -4.10 21.65
C LEU A 125 27.34 -2.83 21.44
N SER A 126 28.65 -2.99 21.22
CA SER A 126 29.37 -2.09 20.34
C SER A 126 28.55 -2.08 19.08
N PHE A 127 27.66 -1.10 18.95
CA PHE A 127 27.24 -0.66 17.64
C PHE A 127 28.57 -0.39 16.93
N PRO A 128 28.96 -1.16 15.90
CA PRO A 128 29.97 -0.62 15.01
C PRO A 128 29.37 0.72 14.61
N LEU A 129 30.02 1.81 15.02
CA LEU A 129 29.96 3.02 14.24
C LEU A 129 30.48 2.55 12.89
N ASN A 130 29.57 2.08 12.04
CA ASN A 130 29.83 2.02 10.62
C ASN A 130 30.24 3.45 10.33
N ASN A 131 31.54 3.61 10.14
CA ASN A 131 32.08 4.74 9.44
C ASN A 131 31.51 4.59 8.03
N GLU A 132 30.23 4.95 7.85
CA GLU A 132 29.56 5.17 6.58
C GLU A 132 30.21 6.44 6.02
N GLY A 133 31.52 6.35 5.75
CA GLY A 133 32.14 7.24 4.79
C GLY A 133 31.25 7.23 3.56
N VAL A 134 31.01 8.41 2.98
CA VAL A 134 30.11 8.62 1.84
C VAL A 134 30.20 7.42 0.89
N LYS A 135 29.13 6.61 0.80
CA LYS A 135 29.07 5.34 0.04
C LYS A 135 29.05 5.54 -1.48
N GLY A 136 29.74 6.58 -1.96
CA GLY A 136 29.79 7.04 -3.34
C GLY A 136 29.09 8.38 -3.50
N ILE A 137 29.64 9.21 -4.39
CA ILE A 137 29.11 10.51 -4.76
C ILE A 137 28.22 10.34 -5.99
N GLY A 138 27.08 11.03 -6.03
CA GLY A 138 26.19 11.08 -7.18
C GLY A 138 26.00 12.49 -7.72
N VAL A 139 25.38 12.59 -8.90
CA VAL A 139 25.11 13.88 -9.53
C VAL A 139 23.70 13.99 -10.12
N ASN A 140 23.11 15.18 -10.02
CA ASN A 140 21.89 15.54 -10.75
C ASN A 140 22.24 15.78 -12.22
N TYR A 141 21.56 15.10 -13.15
CA TYR A 141 21.68 15.31 -14.60
C TYR A 141 20.45 16.07 -15.11
N GLY A 142 20.57 17.40 -15.13
CA GLY A 142 19.56 18.29 -15.70
C GLY A 142 19.66 18.38 -17.22
N LEU A 143 18.51 18.43 -17.90
CA LEU A 143 18.41 18.55 -19.37
C LEU A 143 17.92 19.93 -19.83
N LEU A 144 17.67 20.84 -18.90
CA LEU A 144 17.24 22.22 -19.20
C LEU A 144 18.47 23.09 -19.48
N GLY A 145 19.01 22.93 -20.69
CA GLY A 145 20.13 23.71 -21.22
C GLY A 145 20.16 23.68 -22.75
N ASP A 146 20.71 24.73 -23.36
CA ASP A 146 20.71 24.95 -24.82
C ASP A 146 21.98 24.43 -25.52
N ASN A 147 23.00 24.06 -24.76
CA ASN A 147 24.32 23.67 -25.25
C ASN A 147 24.87 22.40 -24.57
N LEU A 148 23.97 21.53 -24.10
CA LEU A 148 24.34 20.31 -23.40
C LEU A 148 24.95 19.29 -24.37
N PRO A 149 26.01 18.56 -23.97
CA PRO A 149 26.51 17.43 -24.74
C PRO A 149 25.43 16.34 -24.89
N PRO A 150 25.49 15.52 -25.94
CA PRO A 150 24.58 14.39 -26.08
C PRO A 150 24.75 13.39 -24.92
N PRO A 151 23.69 12.64 -24.54
CA PRO A 151 23.72 11.77 -23.36
C PRO A 151 24.90 10.80 -23.30
N ASP A 152 25.29 10.17 -24.41
CA ASP A 152 26.44 9.25 -24.46
C ASP A 152 27.75 9.91 -24.01
N GLN A 153 27.97 11.17 -24.39
CA GLN A 153 29.16 11.93 -23.97
C GLN A 153 29.09 12.27 -22.48
N VAL A 154 27.91 12.58 -21.96
CA VAL A 154 27.73 12.81 -20.52
C VAL A 154 28.00 11.53 -19.74
N ILE A 155 27.42 10.39 -20.14
CA ILE A 155 27.66 9.09 -19.49
C ILE A 155 29.15 8.69 -19.55
N ALA A 156 29.81 8.89 -20.69
CA ALA A 156 31.25 8.66 -20.83
C ALA A 156 32.06 9.57 -19.90
N LEU A 157 31.70 10.85 -19.79
CA LEU A 157 32.32 11.80 -18.87
C LEU A 157 32.16 11.34 -17.42
N LEU A 158 30.96 10.96 -16.98
CA LEU A 158 30.71 10.49 -15.61
C LEU A 158 31.56 9.27 -15.28
N LYS A 159 31.64 8.30 -16.20
CA LYS A 159 32.54 7.13 -16.06
C LYS A 159 34.00 7.54 -15.95
N SER A 160 34.47 8.50 -16.76
CA SER A 160 35.84 9.02 -16.69
C SER A 160 36.19 9.70 -15.36
N LYS A 161 35.17 10.22 -14.66
CA LYS A 161 35.29 10.89 -13.36
C LYS A 161 34.95 9.97 -12.18
N ASN A 162 34.75 8.67 -12.45
CA ASN A 162 34.34 7.68 -11.47
C ASN A 162 33.05 8.04 -10.72
N ILE A 163 32.14 8.76 -11.37
CA ILE A 163 30.79 9.03 -10.87
C ILE A 163 29.91 7.87 -11.31
N ARG A 164 29.34 7.17 -10.32
CA ARG A 164 28.59 5.91 -10.53
C ARG A 164 27.13 6.02 -10.11
N LYS A 165 26.67 7.22 -9.78
CA LYS A 165 25.29 7.50 -9.36
C LYS A 165 24.80 8.76 -10.04
N ILE A 166 23.60 8.69 -10.60
CA ILE A 166 22.94 9.86 -11.16
C ILE A 166 21.48 9.93 -10.75
N ARG A 167 20.95 11.14 -10.73
CA ARG A 167 19.53 11.42 -10.70
C ARG A 167 19.12 12.10 -12.01
N ILE A 168 18.10 11.56 -12.66
CA ILE A 168 17.44 12.18 -13.81
C ILE A 168 16.02 12.57 -13.38
N PHE A 169 15.56 13.75 -13.78
CA PHE A 169 14.30 14.33 -13.27
C PHE A 169 13.06 13.86 -14.03
N ASP A 170 13.23 13.33 -15.23
CA ASP A 170 12.17 12.83 -16.08
C ASP A 170 12.63 11.59 -16.88
N PRO A 171 11.70 10.75 -17.39
CA PRO A 171 12.03 9.52 -18.12
C PRO A 171 12.44 9.79 -19.58
N ASN A 172 13.51 10.56 -19.75
CA ASN A 172 14.06 10.86 -21.06
C ASN A 172 14.65 9.60 -21.71
N GLN A 173 14.10 9.20 -22.86
CA GLN A 173 14.44 7.94 -23.53
C GLN A 173 15.87 7.94 -24.08
N ASP A 174 16.38 9.07 -24.57
CA ASP A 174 17.75 9.16 -25.07
C ASP A 174 18.76 8.96 -23.95
N VAL A 175 18.49 9.49 -22.76
CA VAL A 175 19.31 9.28 -21.57
C VAL A 175 19.22 7.84 -21.07
N LEU A 176 18.02 7.26 -21.02
CA LEU A 176 17.83 5.86 -20.62
C LEU A 176 18.57 4.91 -21.57
N ASN A 177 18.55 5.17 -22.87
CA ASN A 177 19.30 4.39 -23.85
C ASN A 177 20.82 4.51 -23.66
N ALA A 178 21.34 5.73 -23.43
CA ALA A 178 22.76 5.95 -23.16
C ALA A 178 23.25 5.27 -21.86
N LEU A 179 22.34 4.96 -20.93
CA LEU A 179 22.66 4.31 -19.67
C LEU A 179 22.78 2.78 -19.77
N HIS A 180 22.40 2.15 -20.89
CA HIS A 180 22.45 0.70 -21.06
C HIS A 180 23.89 0.19 -20.91
N GLY A 181 24.12 -0.73 -19.97
CA GLY A 181 25.44 -1.30 -19.72
C GLY A 181 26.48 -0.31 -19.16
N SER A 182 26.04 0.88 -18.73
CA SER A 182 26.94 1.92 -18.18
C SER A 182 27.49 1.57 -16.79
N ASP A 183 26.80 0.69 -16.06
CA ASP A 183 27.04 0.38 -14.64
C ASP A 183 26.83 1.57 -13.69
N ILE A 184 26.11 2.60 -14.14
CA ILE A 184 25.72 3.76 -13.33
C ILE A 184 24.37 3.48 -12.68
N SER A 185 24.29 3.70 -11.37
CA SER A 185 23.04 3.64 -10.60
C SER A 185 22.18 4.88 -10.84
N VAL A 186 20.87 4.68 -11.03
CA VAL A 186 19.94 5.72 -11.50
C VAL A 186 18.78 5.91 -10.52
N ILE A 187 18.60 7.14 -10.06
CA ILE A 187 17.34 7.62 -9.49
C ILE A 187 16.53 8.21 -10.66
N LEU A 188 15.38 7.60 -10.96
CA LEU A 188 14.50 8.04 -12.04
C LEU A 188 13.36 8.90 -11.48
N GLY A 189 13.32 10.16 -11.88
CA GLY A 189 12.26 11.09 -11.56
C GLY A 189 11.02 10.90 -12.44
N VAL A 190 9.87 11.07 -11.81
CA VAL A 190 8.58 11.26 -12.45
C VAL A 190 8.38 12.74 -12.70
N ARG A 191 7.83 13.07 -13.88
CA ARG A 191 7.42 14.43 -14.23
C ARG A 191 6.31 14.93 -13.32
N ASN A 192 6.39 16.17 -12.86
CA ASN A 192 5.38 16.75 -11.96
C ASN A 192 4.00 16.79 -12.61
N GLU A 193 3.93 16.98 -13.93
CA GLU A 193 2.70 16.95 -14.72
C GLU A 193 2.02 15.58 -14.79
N ASP A 194 2.77 14.49 -14.69
CA ASP A 194 2.24 13.11 -14.70
C ASP A 194 1.67 12.72 -13.32
N LEU A 195 2.04 13.44 -12.26
CA LEU A 195 1.77 13.06 -10.88
C LEU A 195 0.27 12.89 -10.59
N ARG A 196 -0.56 13.80 -11.13
CA ARG A 196 -2.02 13.71 -10.97
C ARG A 196 -2.58 12.43 -11.60
N GLN A 197 -2.16 12.11 -12.83
CA GLN A 197 -2.62 10.90 -13.52
C GLN A 197 -2.12 9.64 -12.84
N LEU A 198 -0.86 9.63 -12.40
CA LEU A 198 -0.28 8.53 -11.63
C LEU A 198 -1.04 8.27 -10.34
N ALA A 199 -1.51 9.32 -9.66
CA ALA A 199 -2.30 9.18 -8.45
C ALA A 199 -3.73 8.68 -8.70
N SER A 200 -4.39 9.16 -9.77
CA SER A 200 -5.81 8.85 -10.02
C SER A 200 -6.05 7.58 -10.83
N THR A 201 -5.05 7.09 -11.56
CA THR A 201 -5.26 6.08 -12.62
C THR A 201 -4.20 4.97 -12.53
N PRO A 202 -4.49 3.84 -11.84
CA PRO A 202 -3.52 2.76 -11.67
C PRO A 202 -2.98 2.16 -12.97
N SER A 203 -3.81 2.07 -14.01
CA SER A 203 -3.38 1.58 -15.34
C SER A 203 -2.37 2.51 -16.01
N PHE A 204 -2.43 3.82 -15.74
CA PHE A 204 -1.43 4.77 -16.19
C PHE A 204 -0.09 4.52 -15.50
N ALA A 205 -0.09 4.26 -14.19
CA ALA A 205 1.13 3.89 -13.46
C ALA A 205 1.74 2.58 -13.98
N THR A 206 0.91 1.57 -14.30
CA THR A 206 1.39 0.33 -14.94
C THR A 206 2.04 0.60 -16.29
N ALA A 207 1.40 1.41 -17.15
CA ALA A 207 1.96 1.77 -18.45
C ALA A 207 3.27 2.56 -18.32
N TRP A 208 3.32 3.50 -17.37
CA TRP A 208 4.50 4.30 -17.06
C TRP A 208 5.67 3.43 -16.62
N VAL A 209 5.44 2.50 -15.68
CA VAL A 209 6.48 1.56 -15.19
C VAL A 209 6.96 0.65 -16.31
N ASN A 210 6.05 0.10 -17.12
CA ASN A 210 6.42 -0.77 -18.23
C ASN A 210 7.30 -0.03 -19.25
N THR A 211 6.94 1.20 -19.57
CA THR A 211 7.64 2.02 -20.58
C THR A 211 9.00 2.49 -20.07
N ASN A 212 9.08 2.99 -18.84
CA ASN A 212 10.24 3.74 -18.38
C ASN A 212 11.19 2.93 -17.49
N VAL A 213 10.72 1.83 -16.90
CA VAL A 213 11.51 0.99 -15.99
C VAL A 213 11.71 -0.40 -16.58
N VAL A 214 10.62 -1.14 -16.84
CA VAL A 214 10.71 -2.55 -17.28
C VAL A 214 11.43 -2.68 -18.61
N ALA A 215 11.14 -1.79 -19.58
CA ALA A 215 11.81 -1.80 -20.88
C ALA A 215 13.34 -1.65 -20.81
N HIS A 216 13.87 -1.15 -19.69
CA HIS A 216 15.30 -0.87 -19.51
C HIS A 216 15.96 -1.65 -18.36
N SER A 217 15.19 -2.37 -17.53
CA SER A 217 15.66 -2.95 -16.26
C SER A 217 16.69 -4.06 -16.42
N SER A 218 16.84 -4.64 -17.61
CA SER A 218 17.89 -5.63 -17.89
C SER A 218 19.28 -5.01 -18.01
N SER A 219 19.38 -3.72 -18.34
CA SER A 219 20.63 -3.05 -18.70
C SER A 219 20.89 -1.74 -17.96
N VAL A 220 19.86 -1.16 -17.32
CA VAL A 220 19.96 0.06 -16.50
C VAL A 220 19.78 -0.30 -15.03
N LYS A 221 20.66 0.22 -14.17
CA LYS A 221 20.64 -0.04 -12.72
C LYS A 221 19.80 1.01 -11.99
N PHE A 222 18.48 0.86 -12.03
CA PHE A 222 17.60 1.71 -11.24
C PHE A 222 17.74 1.42 -9.74
N THR A 223 17.92 2.46 -8.93
CA THR A 223 17.97 2.36 -7.47
C THR A 223 16.73 2.90 -6.80
N TYR A 224 16.10 3.93 -7.38
CA TYR A 224 14.86 4.52 -6.88
C TYR A 224 14.02 5.08 -8.04
N VAL A 225 12.69 5.07 -7.84
CA VAL A 225 11.77 5.94 -8.57
C VAL A 225 11.33 7.08 -7.65
N SER A 226 11.45 8.32 -8.11
CA SER A 226 11.05 9.51 -7.37
C SER A 226 9.74 10.09 -7.92
N ALA A 227 8.67 9.99 -7.15
CA ALA A 227 7.34 10.48 -7.48
C ALA A 227 7.22 11.99 -7.22
N GLY A 228 7.70 12.78 -8.19
CA GLY A 228 7.67 14.24 -8.15
C GLY A 228 8.92 14.87 -7.53
N ASN A 229 9.15 16.13 -7.91
CA ASN A 229 10.26 16.96 -7.45
C ASN A 229 9.75 18.18 -6.69
N GLU A 230 10.01 18.23 -5.37
CA GLU A 230 9.76 19.39 -4.51
C GLU A 230 8.30 19.88 -4.52
N VAL A 231 7.37 18.93 -4.65
CA VAL A 231 5.93 19.22 -4.76
C VAL A 231 5.20 19.23 -3.40
N VAL A 232 5.87 18.76 -2.35
CA VAL A 232 5.29 18.68 -0.99
C VAL A 232 5.17 20.09 -0.42
N GLY A 233 3.97 20.44 0.05
CA GLY A 233 3.63 21.81 0.44
C GLY A 233 3.08 22.70 -0.68
N GLY A 234 3.07 22.22 -1.93
CA GLY A 234 2.46 22.88 -3.08
C GLY A 234 1.13 22.26 -3.52
N GLU A 235 0.60 22.73 -4.66
CA GLU A 235 -0.69 22.28 -5.22
C GLU A 235 -0.73 20.79 -5.55
N LEU A 236 0.44 20.19 -5.85
CA LEU A 236 0.56 18.79 -6.23
C LEU A 236 0.74 17.84 -5.03
N SER A 237 0.87 18.38 -3.81
CA SER A 237 1.19 17.61 -2.61
C SER A 237 0.19 16.49 -2.32
N SER A 238 -1.10 16.69 -2.60
CA SER A 238 -2.14 15.69 -2.36
C SER A 238 -2.05 14.47 -3.28
N TYR A 239 -1.32 14.57 -4.40
CA TYR A 239 -1.19 13.49 -5.37
C TYR A 239 0.03 12.60 -5.12
N VAL A 240 1.02 13.08 -4.36
CA VAL A 240 2.29 12.35 -4.12
C VAL A 240 2.04 10.95 -3.57
N LEU A 241 1.26 10.83 -2.50
CA LEU A 241 1.02 9.53 -1.85
C LEU A 241 0.33 8.54 -2.80
N GLY A 242 -0.72 8.97 -3.50
CA GLY A 242 -1.44 8.12 -4.45
C GLY A 242 -0.56 7.68 -5.62
N ALA A 243 0.28 8.59 -6.14
CA ALA A 243 1.23 8.28 -7.19
C ALA A 243 2.28 7.26 -6.71
N MET A 244 2.84 7.45 -5.52
CA MET A 244 3.80 6.50 -4.93
C MET A 244 3.18 5.11 -4.76
N GLN A 245 1.94 5.02 -4.24
CA GLN A 245 1.24 3.75 -4.05
C GLN A 245 0.98 3.03 -5.37
N ASN A 246 0.55 3.73 -6.41
CA ASN A 246 0.27 3.13 -7.71
C ASN A 246 1.55 2.71 -8.45
N LEU A 247 2.63 3.50 -8.33
CA LEU A 247 3.95 3.15 -8.87
C LEU A 247 4.54 1.92 -8.16
N ASP A 248 4.45 1.88 -6.83
CA ASP A 248 4.90 0.74 -6.03
C ASP A 248 4.13 -0.53 -6.39
N ALA A 249 2.79 -0.45 -6.47
CA ALA A 249 1.95 -1.57 -6.88
C ALA A 249 2.31 -2.07 -8.30
N ALA A 250 2.57 -1.16 -9.24
CA ALA A 250 2.99 -1.51 -10.59
C ALA A 250 4.37 -2.18 -10.62
N LEU A 251 5.35 -1.69 -9.86
CA LEU A 251 6.68 -2.29 -9.76
C LEU A 251 6.63 -3.69 -9.12
N VAL A 252 5.89 -3.84 -8.03
CA VAL A 252 5.68 -5.13 -7.36
C VAL A 252 5.06 -6.16 -8.31
N ALA A 253 4.10 -5.75 -9.14
CA ALA A 253 3.47 -6.64 -10.14
C ALA A 253 4.44 -7.16 -11.20
N THR A 254 5.59 -6.50 -11.39
CA THR A 254 6.64 -6.91 -12.34
C THR A 254 7.76 -7.76 -11.69
N ASN A 255 7.66 -8.04 -10.38
CA ASN A 255 8.73 -8.65 -9.57
C ASN A 255 10.05 -7.84 -9.56
N ILE A 256 9.99 -6.55 -9.83
CA ILE A 256 11.15 -5.65 -9.75
C ILE A 256 11.13 -4.94 -8.39
N ALA A 257 12.15 -5.17 -7.57
CA ALA A 257 12.28 -4.58 -6.24
C ALA A 257 13.01 -3.22 -6.30
N ILE A 258 12.37 -2.21 -6.92
CA ILE A 258 12.86 -0.82 -6.90
C ILE A 258 11.99 -0.01 -5.93
N PRO A 259 12.56 0.58 -4.87
CA PRO A 259 11.81 1.43 -3.95
C PRO A 259 11.30 2.71 -4.62
N VAL A 260 10.10 3.12 -4.24
CA VAL A 260 9.49 4.40 -4.63
C VAL A 260 9.59 5.40 -3.48
N SER A 261 9.95 6.63 -3.79
CA SER A 261 10.14 7.73 -2.84
C SER A 261 9.66 9.04 -3.46
N THR A 262 9.73 10.16 -2.74
CA THR A 262 9.47 11.50 -3.27
C THR A 262 10.61 12.44 -2.88
N THR A 263 10.87 13.46 -3.69
CA THR A 263 11.84 14.52 -3.34
C THR A 263 11.11 15.69 -2.69
N VAL A 264 11.59 16.14 -1.53
CA VAL A 264 11.11 17.30 -0.76
C VAL A 264 12.24 18.32 -0.60
N SER A 265 11.91 19.61 -0.51
CA SER A 265 12.88 20.69 -0.29
C SER A 265 13.27 20.84 1.17
#